data_AF-A0A5E6MXA9-F1
#
_entry.id   AF-A0A5E6MXA9-F1
#
_cell.length_a   1.000
_cell.length_b   1.000
_cell.length_c   1.000
_cell.angle_alpha   90.00
_cell.angle_beta   90.00
_cell.angle_gamma   90.00
#
_symmetry.space_group_name_H-M   'P 1'
#
loop_
_entity.id
_entity.type
_entity.pdbx_description
1 polymer ?
#
loop_
_entity_poly.entity_id
_entity_poly.type
_entity_poly.pdbx_seq_one_letter_code
_entity_poly.pdbx_strand_id
1 'polypeptide(L)'
;MTEPTSLASWTRALRKQLDALGLDSAALCTQAGLDPQQMDDPNARYPLSATTRLWELAVQASGDPSIGLRVSRFVSPTTFHALGYALVASGSLREVFERIVRYHQVVSDALTLELSREGERYRFRLLQPPGSPAPALEAIDAFAAIYVRTCRNRLGREYAPLAVHLRRPEPADPKPWHAVFRAPVFFGAEEDWLEFAARDFDSHLDDANPELAEHNETVLKRTLAQLQPLTWERKVRAAIEAQLPDGEPSAERIAQALHLSLRSLQRHLADEGCRFDTLLNECRENLALLHLRDPQCSLAEISHLLGFADTSSFNRAFKRWTGITPGQFRDGLR
;
A
#
# COMPACT_ATOMS: atom_id res chain seq x y z
N MET A 1 4.84 -11.18 17.23
CA MET A 1 4.33 -10.40 16.10
C MET A 1 5.18 -9.14 16.01
N THR A 2 5.61 -8.75 14.82
CA THR A 2 6.32 -7.47 14.62
C THR A 2 5.37 -6.32 14.94
N GLU A 3 5.87 -5.29 15.62
CA GLU A 3 5.08 -4.11 15.95
C GLU A 3 4.60 -3.42 14.66
N PRO A 4 3.34 -2.95 14.58
CA PRO A 4 2.89 -2.14 13.46
C PRO A 4 3.76 -0.89 13.28
N THR A 5 3.95 -0.47 12.04
CA THR A 5 4.71 0.70 11.62
C THR A 5 3.94 1.59 10.65
N SER A 6 4.31 2.87 10.60
CA SER A 6 3.79 3.82 9.61
C SER A 6 4.92 4.59 8.93
N LEU A 7 4.66 5.07 7.71
CA LEU A 7 5.63 5.80 6.90
C LEU A 7 6.10 7.08 7.61
N ALA A 8 7.41 7.33 7.63
CA ALA A 8 7.98 8.49 8.32
C ALA A 8 7.49 9.84 7.74
N SER A 9 7.24 9.88 6.42
CA SER A 9 6.69 11.06 5.74
C SER A 9 5.29 11.44 6.24
N TRP A 10 4.49 10.48 6.73
CA TRP A 10 3.22 10.77 7.39
C TRP A 10 3.44 11.50 8.72
N THR A 11 4.42 11.07 9.51
CA THR A 11 4.81 11.71 10.76
C THR A 11 5.32 13.14 10.54
N ARG A 12 5.99 13.40 9.40
CA ARG A 12 6.40 14.74 8.98
C ARG A 12 5.21 15.71 8.84
N ALA A 13 4.01 15.24 8.48
CA ALA A 13 2.83 16.10 8.40
C ALA A 13 2.39 16.61 9.78
N LEU A 14 2.45 15.76 10.82
CA LEU A 14 2.24 16.17 12.21
C LEU A 14 3.32 17.14 12.66
N ARG A 15 4.59 16.87 12.33
CA ARG A 15 5.71 17.76 12.63
C ARG A 15 5.48 19.19 12.09
N LYS A 16 5.06 19.32 10.82
CA LYS A 16 4.71 20.62 10.22
C LYS A 16 3.56 21.31 10.95
N GLN A 17 2.57 20.56 11.44
CA GLN A 17 1.48 21.13 12.24
C GLN A 17 1.96 21.62 13.61
N LEU A 18 2.88 20.92 14.26
CA LEU A 18 3.51 21.37 15.51
C LEU A 18 4.33 22.64 15.30
N ASP A 19 5.17 22.67 14.26
CA ASP A 19 5.97 23.84 13.90
C ASP A 19 5.07 25.06 13.60
N ALA A 20 3.95 24.85 12.90
CA ALA A 20 2.97 25.91 12.60
C ALA A 20 2.25 26.46 13.85
N LEU A 21 2.27 25.72 14.97
CA LEU A 21 1.77 26.18 16.27
C LEU A 21 2.89 26.83 17.11
N GLY A 22 4.12 26.92 16.60
CA GLY A 22 5.27 27.45 17.33
C GLY A 22 5.82 26.49 18.39
N LEU A 23 5.49 25.19 18.31
CA LEU A 23 5.99 24.16 19.23
C LEU A 23 7.31 23.57 18.73
N ASP A 24 8.17 23.13 19.65
CA ASP A 24 9.43 22.45 19.31
C ASP A 24 9.16 21.00 18.86
N SER A 25 8.84 20.84 17.59
CA SER A 25 8.52 19.54 17.01
C SER A 25 9.68 18.55 17.06
N ALA A 26 10.93 19.03 17.02
CA ALA A 26 12.12 18.19 17.07
C ALA A 26 12.33 17.60 18.46
N ALA A 27 12.14 18.40 19.52
CA ALA A 27 12.18 17.93 20.90
C ALA A 27 11.06 16.92 21.17
N LEU A 28 9.84 17.17 20.69
CA LEU A 28 8.71 16.25 20.84
C LEU A 28 8.94 14.92 20.10
N CYS A 29 9.50 14.95 18.89
CA CYS A 29 9.89 13.72 18.17
C CYS A 29 10.94 12.92 18.93
N THR A 30 11.99 13.59 19.42
CA THR A 30 13.05 12.96 20.21
C THR A 30 12.49 12.34 21.49
N GLN A 31 11.60 13.05 22.19
CA GLN A 31 10.93 12.55 23.39
C GLN A 31 10.00 11.35 23.11
N ALA A 32 9.44 11.26 21.91
CA ALA A 32 8.66 10.12 21.44
C ALA A 32 9.53 8.92 20.99
N GLY A 33 10.87 9.05 21.02
CA GLY A 33 11.79 8.02 20.54
C GLY A 33 11.93 7.96 19.02
N LEU A 34 11.53 9.03 18.32
CA LEU A 34 11.63 9.16 16.87
C LEU A 34 12.90 9.92 16.51
N ASP A 35 13.72 9.34 15.63
CA ASP A 35 14.87 10.03 15.05
C ASP A 35 14.38 11.00 13.95
N PRO A 36 14.48 12.33 14.13
CA PRO A 36 14.00 13.29 13.15
C PRO A 36 14.75 13.21 11.81
N GLN A 37 15.97 12.68 11.76
CA GLN A 37 16.75 12.55 10.53
C GLN A 37 16.20 11.46 9.62
N GLN A 38 15.60 10.40 10.19
CA GLN A 38 14.94 9.35 9.41
C GLN A 38 13.71 9.85 8.64
N MET A 39 13.13 10.99 9.02
CA MET A 39 11.98 11.56 8.30
C MET A 39 12.31 11.94 6.85
N ASP A 40 13.60 12.14 6.54
CA ASP A 40 14.08 12.49 5.20
C ASP A 40 14.28 11.30 4.27
N ASP A 41 14.30 10.08 4.81
CA ASP A 41 14.24 8.87 4.01
C ASP A 41 12.78 8.57 3.58
N PRO A 42 12.47 8.54 2.27
CA PRO A 42 11.12 8.26 1.78
C PRO A 42 10.62 6.83 2.11
N ASN A 43 11.50 5.91 2.49
CA ASN A 43 11.15 4.53 2.86
C ASN A 43 11.20 4.29 4.36
N ALA A 44 11.65 5.25 5.17
CA ALA A 44 11.70 5.09 6.61
C ALA A 44 10.29 4.86 7.18
N ARG A 45 10.23 4.01 8.21
CA ARG A 45 9.00 3.69 8.94
C ARG A 45 9.25 3.81 10.43
N TYR A 46 8.27 4.33 11.14
CA TYR A 46 8.29 4.41 12.59
C TYR A 46 7.34 3.43 13.22
N PRO A 47 7.71 2.83 14.37
CA PRO A 47 6.81 2.00 15.16
C PRO A 47 5.53 2.75 15.59
N LEU A 48 4.42 2.02 15.69
CA LEU A 48 3.13 2.58 16.08
C LEU A 48 3.18 3.13 17.51
N SER A 49 3.91 2.50 18.43
CA SER A 49 4.10 3.01 19.80
C SER A 49 4.74 4.39 19.81
N ALA A 50 5.81 4.59 19.03
CA ALA A 50 6.52 5.87 18.94
C ALA A 50 5.65 6.97 18.31
N THR A 51 4.92 6.65 17.24
CA THR A 51 4.01 7.63 16.62
C THR A 51 2.80 7.94 17.52
N THR A 52 2.24 6.94 18.21
CA THR A 52 1.18 7.14 19.22
C THR A 52 1.67 8.04 20.34
N ARG A 53 2.90 7.81 20.82
CA ARG A 53 3.52 8.67 21.83
C ARG A 53 3.70 10.11 21.35
N LEU A 54 4.07 10.31 20.09
CA LEU A 54 4.16 11.66 19.52
C LEU A 54 2.79 12.36 19.48
N TRP A 55 1.71 11.66 19.15
CA TRP A 55 0.36 12.23 19.20
C TRP A 55 -0.04 12.66 20.61
N GLU A 56 0.24 11.83 21.63
CA GLU A 56 0.00 12.21 23.03
C GLU A 56 0.77 13.47 23.44
N LEU A 57 2.06 13.53 23.11
CA LEU A 57 2.91 14.68 23.38
C LEU A 57 2.44 15.93 22.62
N ALA A 58 1.98 15.76 21.38
CA ALA A 58 1.42 16.83 20.57
C ALA A 58 0.16 17.43 21.20
N VAL A 59 -0.76 16.61 21.69
CA VAL A 59 -1.97 17.07 22.40
C VAL A 59 -1.59 17.76 23.71
N GLN A 60 -0.65 17.19 24.49
CA GLN A 60 -0.20 17.79 25.75
C GLN A 60 0.46 19.16 25.54
N ALA A 61 1.34 19.29 24.55
CA ALA A 61 2.07 20.53 24.28
C ALA A 61 1.17 21.61 23.66
N SER A 62 0.21 21.22 22.83
CA SER A 62 -0.71 22.17 22.16
C SER A 62 -1.95 22.53 22.99
N GLY A 63 -2.35 21.66 23.93
CA GLY A 63 -3.65 21.74 24.59
C GLY A 63 -4.84 21.50 23.65
N ASP A 64 -4.61 20.98 22.43
CA ASP A 64 -5.60 20.88 21.37
C ASP A 64 -5.88 19.41 21.00
N PRO A 65 -6.96 18.79 21.50
CA PRO A 65 -7.32 17.42 21.14
C PRO A 65 -7.79 17.29 19.67
N SER A 66 -8.04 18.40 18.98
CA SER A 66 -8.45 18.43 17.58
C SER A 66 -7.27 18.55 16.60
N ILE A 67 -6.02 18.53 17.09
CA ILE A 67 -4.81 18.76 16.28
C ILE A 67 -4.73 17.85 15.05
N GLY A 68 -5.20 16.59 15.17
CA GLY A 68 -5.25 15.62 14.08
C GLY A 68 -6.02 16.13 12.85
N LEU A 69 -7.17 16.78 13.06
CA LEU A 69 -7.99 17.35 11.97
C LEU A 69 -7.21 18.38 11.14
N ARG A 70 -6.27 19.08 11.76
CA ARG A 70 -5.47 20.13 11.13
C ARG A 70 -4.28 19.60 10.34
N VAL A 71 -3.77 18.41 10.66
CA VAL A 71 -2.63 17.78 9.98
C VAL A 71 -2.91 17.56 8.49
N SER A 72 -4.17 17.30 8.12
CA SER A 72 -4.60 17.12 6.73
C SER A 72 -4.15 18.24 5.77
N ARG A 73 -3.94 19.47 6.27
CA ARG A 73 -3.47 20.62 5.46
C ARG A 73 -2.03 20.48 4.96
N PHE A 74 -1.21 19.70 5.67
CA PHE A 74 0.20 19.48 5.36
C PHE A 74 0.45 18.23 4.53
N VAL A 75 -0.62 17.52 4.15
CA VAL A 75 -0.57 16.35 3.30
C VAL A 75 -0.69 16.75 1.85
N SER A 76 0.30 16.32 1.06
CA SER A 76 0.37 16.46 -0.39
C SER A 76 0.51 15.07 -1.04
N PRO A 77 0.32 14.95 -2.36
CA PRO A 77 0.60 13.69 -3.06
C PRO A 77 2.00 13.13 -2.75
N THR A 78 3.01 14.01 -2.64
CA THR A 78 4.37 13.63 -2.25
C THR A 78 4.50 13.06 -0.84
N THR A 79 3.56 13.32 0.07
CA THR A 79 3.54 12.70 1.42
C THR A 79 3.43 11.19 1.32
N PHE A 80 2.68 10.66 0.37
CA PHE A 80 2.48 9.22 0.17
C PHE A 80 3.20 8.68 -1.07
N HIS A 81 4.14 9.45 -1.63
CA HIS A 81 4.96 9.08 -2.79
C HIS A 81 4.12 8.54 -3.96
N ALA A 82 4.42 7.33 -4.45
CA ALA A 82 3.72 6.70 -5.57
C ALA A 82 2.22 6.56 -5.32
N LEU A 83 1.79 6.33 -4.07
CA LEU A 83 0.36 6.23 -3.75
C LEU A 83 -0.31 7.56 -4.04
N GLY A 84 0.23 8.67 -3.52
CA GLY A 84 -0.37 9.98 -3.74
C GLY A 84 -0.51 10.35 -5.21
N TYR A 85 0.47 10.02 -6.06
CA TYR A 85 0.38 10.26 -7.50
C TYR A 85 -0.60 9.31 -8.20
N ALA A 86 -0.67 8.03 -7.81
CA ALA A 86 -1.69 7.12 -8.33
C ALA A 86 -3.12 7.58 -7.96
N LEU A 87 -3.29 8.14 -6.76
CA LEU A 87 -4.56 8.76 -6.37
C LEU A 87 -4.86 9.94 -7.28
N VAL A 88 -3.93 10.89 -7.44
CA VAL A 88 -4.06 12.05 -8.35
C VAL A 88 -4.51 11.62 -9.75
N ALA A 89 -3.95 10.55 -10.28
CA ALA A 89 -4.22 10.07 -11.63
C ALA A 89 -5.52 9.25 -11.81
N SER A 90 -6.29 9.02 -10.75
CA SER A 90 -7.51 8.18 -10.77
C SER A 90 -8.70 8.84 -11.48
N GLY A 91 -9.53 8.05 -12.18
CA GLY A 91 -10.65 8.55 -12.98
C GLY A 91 -12.00 8.67 -12.28
N SER A 92 -12.08 8.26 -11.02
CA SER A 92 -13.25 8.42 -10.14
C SER A 92 -12.83 8.42 -8.68
N LEU A 93 -13.67 8.92 -7.76
CA LEU A 93 -13.40 8.78 -6.33
C LEU A 93 -13.46 7.32 -5.88
N ARG A 94 -14.34 6.50 -6.47
CA ARG A 94 -14.34 5.05 -6.24
C ARG A 94 -12.95 4.46 -6.47
N GLU A 95 -12.34 4.72 -7.61
CA GLU A 95 -10.98 4.26 -7.91
C GLU A 95 -9.93 4.79 -6.92
N VAL A 96 -10.04 6.07 -6.50
CA VAL A 96 -9.17 6.65 -5.46
C VAL A 96 -9.24 5.82 -4.18
N PHE A 97 -10.45 5.55 -3.69
CA PHE A 97 -10.63 4.82 -2.44
C PHE A 97 -10.29 3.33 -2.57
N GLU A 98 -10.56 2.68 -3.70
CA GLU A 98 -10.11 1.32 -3.99
C GLU A 98 -8.58 1.20 -3.97
N ARG A 99 -7.87 2.20 -4.52
CA ARG A 99 -6.39 2.28 -4.43
C ARG A 99 -5.92 2.50 -3.00
N ILE A 100 -6.59 3.36 -2.24
CA ILE A 100 -6.31 3.56 -0.81
C ILE A 100 -6.45 2.23 -0.06
N VAL A 101 -7.56 1.50 -0.23
CA VAL A 101 -7.77 0.19 0.40
C VAL A 101 -6.66 -0.78 0.03
N ARG A 102 -6.38 -0.93 -1.27
CA ARG A 102 -5.42 -1.91 -1.78
C ARG A 102 -3.98 -1.65 -1.30
N TYR A 103 -3.58 -0.38 -1.20
CA TYR A 103 -2.19 -0.01 -0.95
C TYR A 103 -1.97 0.64 0.43
N HIS A 104 -2.96 0.63 1.33
CA HIS A 104 -2.85 1.26 2.64
C HIS A 104 -1.63 0.79 3.43
N GLN A 105 -1.26 -0.50 3.35
CA GLN A 105 -0.10 -1.06 4.04
C GLN A 105 1.23 -0.36 3.69
N VAL A 106 1.33 0.24 2.50
CA VAL A 106 2.47 1.08 2.11
C VAL A 106 2.59 2.29 3.03
N VAL A 107 1.46 2.84 3.49
CA VAL A 107 1.40 3.95 4.44
C VAL A 107 1.46 3.47 5.88
N SER A 108 0.62 2.50 6.27
CA SER A 108 0.57 1.97 7.63
C SER A 108 -0.06 0.58 7.68
N ASP A 109 0.46 -0.29 8.53
CA ASP A 109 -0.08 -1.61 8.89
C ASP A 109 -0.93 -1.55 10.19
N ALA A 110 -1.10 -0.36 10.78
CA ALA A 110 -1.84 -0.15 12.02
C ALA A 110 -3.37 -0.16 11.82
N LEU A 111 -3.82 -0.02 10.57
CA LEU A 111 -5.23 -0.09 10.18
C LEU A 111 -5.40 -0.96 8.94
N THR A 112 -6.53 -1.67 8.90
CA THR A 112 -7.10 -2.26 7.69
C THR A 112 -8.24 -1.37 7.23
N LEU A 113 -8.30 -1.10 5.93
CA LEU A 113 -9.34 -0.26 5.34
C LEU A 113 -10.27 -1.12 4.51
N GLU A 114 -11.56 -0.82 4.55
CA GLU A 114 -12.57 -1.49 3.73
C GLU A 114 -13.44 -0.46 3.03
N LEU A 115 -13.78 -0.72 1.77
CA LEU A 115 -14.77 0.04 1.01
C LEU A 115 -15.85 -0.93 0.55
N SER A 116 -17.09 -0.69 0.97
CA SER A 116 -18.26 -1.45 0.52
C SER A 116 -19.29 -0.52 -0.11
N ARG A 117 -20.03 -1.03 -1.09
CA ARG A 117 -21.20 -0.35 -1.66
C ARG A 117 -22.46 -0.92 -1.04
N GLU A 118 -23.33 -0.04 -0.57
CA GLU A 118 -24.63 -0.35 0.04
C GLU A 118 -25.71 0.47 -0.68
N GLY A 119 -26.22 -0.07 -1.79
CA GLY A 119 -27.17 0.63 -2.65
C GLY A 119 -26.56 1.90 -3.27
N GLU A 120 -27.14 3.05 -2.92
CA GLU A 120 -26.74 4.39 -3.38
C GLU A 120 -25.68 5.05 -2.50
N ARG A 121 -25.00 4.26 -1.65
CA ARG A 121 -23.98 4.75 -0.72
C ARG A 121 -22.72 3.90 -0.75
N TYR A 122 -21.60 4.54 -0.48
CA TYR A 122 -20.34 3.88 -0.14
C TYR A 122 -20.06 4.02 1.34
N ARG A 123 -19.66 2.92 1.97
CA ARG A 123 -19.19 2.88 3.35
C ARG A 123 -17.70 2.60 3.34
N PHE A 124 -16.93 3.49 3.95
CA PHE A 124 -15.48 3.38 4.05
C PHE A 124 -15.06 3.23 5.52
N ARG A 125 -14.60 2.04 5.91
CA ARG A 125 -14.30 1.68 7.30
C ARG A 125 -12.80 1.70 7.57
N LEU A 126 -12.45 2.19 8.76
CA LEU A 126 -11.09 2.16 9.30
C LEU A 126 -11.10 1.15 10.45
N LEU A 127 -10.51 -0.02 10.22
CA LEU A 127 -10.54 -1.16 11.13
C LEU A 127 -9.20 -1.37 11.81
N GLN A 128 -9.22 -1.60 13.11
CA GLN A 128 -8.06 -2.07 13.85
C GLN A 128 -7.85 -3.57 13.57
N PRO A 129 -6.68 -4.01 13.09
CA PRO A 129 -6.41 -5.43 12.89
C PRO A 129 -6.53 -6.21 14.23
N PRO A 130 -7.10 -7.43 14.22
CA PRO A 130 -7.21 -8.24 15.43
C PRO A 130 -5.86 -8.46 16.10
N GLY A 131 -5.77 -8.18 17.41
CA GLY A 131 -4.55 -8.36 18.19
C GLY A 131 -3.48 -7.27 17.98
N SER A 132 -3.70 -6.28 17.12
CA SER A 132 -2.83 -5.11 16.99
C SER A 132 -3.21 -4.02 18.00
N PRO A 133 -2.25 -3.23 18.51
CA PRO A 133 -2.54 -2.05 19.32
C PRO A 133 -3.38 -1.02 18.56
N ALA A 134 -4.28 -0.34 19.26
CA ALA A 134 -5.09 0.72 18.68
C ALA A 134 -4.21 1.96 18.36
N PRO A 135 -4.34 2.58 17.18
CA PRO A 135 -3.70 3.86 16.89
C PRO A 135 -4.24 4.97 17.81
N ALA A 136 -3.46 6.05 17.96
CA ALA A 136 -3.93 7.27 18.61
C ALA A 136 -5.22 7.78 17.95
N LEU A 137 -6.18 8.24 18.75
CA LEU A 137 -7.46 8.74 18.24
C LEU A 137 -7.24 9.95 17.31
N GLU A 138 -6.24 10.80 17.57
CA GLU A 138 -5.87 11.96 16.74
C GLU A 138 -5.34 11.52 15.37
N ALA A 139 -4.69 10.36 15.29
CA ALA A 139 -4.28 9.78 14.01
C ALA A 139 -5.50 9.35 13.18
N ILE A 140 -6.51 8.76 13.81
CA ILE A 140 -7.79 8.39 13.16
C ILE A 140 -8.50 9.63 12.62
N ASP A 141 -8.63 10.68 13.45
CA ASP A 141 -9.18 11.97 13.02
C ASP A 141 -8.43 12.56 11.83
N ALA A 142 -7.10 12.47 11.86
CA ALA A 142 -6.26 13.00 10.79
C ALA A 142 -6.50 12.23 9.47
N PHE A 143 -6.57 10.89 9.51
CA PHE A 143 -6.92 10.08 8.35
C PHE A 143 -8.33 10.40 7.83
N ALA A 144 -9.34 10.46 8.70
CA ALA A 144 -10.70 10.84 8.31
C ALA A 144 -10.74 12.21 7.62
N ALA A 145 -10.03 13.21 8.18
CA ALA A 145 -9.92 14.54 7.59
C ALA A 145 -9.19 14.53 6.22
N ILE A 146 -8.16 13.68 6.05
CA ILE A 146 -7.44 13.51 4.78
C ILE A 146 -8.34 12.91 3.71
N TYR A 147 -9.17 11.92 4.04
CA TYR A 147 -10.08 11.31 3.08
C TYR A 147 -11.12 12.32 2.59
N VAL A 148 -11.73 13.09 3.49
CA VAL A 148 -12.67 14.15 3.11
C VAL A 148 -11.97 15.26 2.31
N ARG A 149 -10.75 15.64 2.67
CA ARG A 149 -9.95 16.61 1.90
C ARG A 149 -9.61 16.09 0.51
N THR A 150 -9.31 14.80 0.37
CA THR A 150 -9.09 14.16 -0.93
C THR A 150 -10.33 14.28 -1.81
N CYS A 151 -11.53 14.02 -1.26
CA CYS A 151 -12.78 14.24 -2.01
C CYS A 151 -12.96 15.70 -2.42
N ARG A 152 -12.71 16.65 -1.52
CA ARG A 152 -12.83 18.10 -1.81
C ARG A 152 -11.86 18.59 -2.87
N ASN A 153 -10.66 18.02 -2.93
CA ASN A 153 -9.69 18.37 -3.96
C ASN A 153 -10.16 17.95 -5.36
N ARG A 154 -11.12 17.01 -5.46
CA ARG A 154 -11.64 16.51 -6.74
C ARG A 154 -13.02 17.03 -7.11
N LEU A 155 -13.95 17.01 -6.15
CA LEU A 155 -15.34 17.42 -6.36
C LEU A 155 -15.63 18.87 -5.95
N GLY A 156 -14.62 19.57 -5.44
CA GLY A 156 -14.72 20.97 -5.03
C GLY A 156 -14.78 21.17 -3.52
N ARG A 157 -14.44 22.40 -3.10
CA ARG A 157 -14.20 22.77 -1.69
C ARG A 157 -15.41 22.58 -0.77
N GLU A 158 -16.61 22.60 -1.35
CA GLU A 158 -17.88 22.48 -0.62
C GLU A 158 -18.34 21.03 -0.44
N TYR A 159 -17.63 20.06 -1.02
CA TYR A 159 -17.96 18.65 -0.83
C TYR A 159 -17.93 18.23 0.64
N ALA A 160 -18.90 17.40 1.04
CA ALA A 160 -18.99 16.79 2.36
C ALA A 160 -19.45 15.33 2.24
N PRO A 161 -18.98 14.42 3.12
CA PRO A 161 -19.58 13.09 3.25
C PRO A 161 -21.03 13.17 3.72
N LEU A 162 -21.77 12.06 3.60
CA LEU A 162 -23.13 11.94 4.12
C LEU A 162 -23.14 11.83 5.65
N ALA A 163 -22.15 11.13 6.22
CA ALA A 163 -21.98 10.95 7.66
C ALA A 163 -20.53 10.57 7.99
N VAL A 164 -20.12 10.84 9.24
CA VAL A 164 -18.85 10.40 9.81
C VAL A 164 -19.13 9.76 11.17
N HIS A 165 -18.67 8.53 11.36
CA HIS A 165 -18.78 7.79 12.62
C HIS A 165 -17.38 7.60 13.18
N LEU A 166 -17.20 7.97 14.45
CA LEU A 166 -15.91 7.90 15.14
C LEU A 166 -16.08 7.17 16.46
N ARG A 167 -15.18 6.23 16.75
CA ARG A 167 -15.09 5.53 18.05
C ARG A 167 -14.67 6.47 19.18
N ARG A 168 -13.98 7.57 18.84
CA ARG A 168 -13.58 8.61 19.80
C ARG A 168 -14.82 9.05 20.62
N PRO A 169 -14.71 9.12 21.95
CA PRO A 169 -15.73 9.76 22.79
C PRO A 169 -15.96 11.21 22.39
N GLU A 170 -17.18 11.71 22.57
CA GLU A 170 -17.48 13.11 22.23
C GLU A 170 -16.54 14.06 22.99
N PRO A 171 -15.77 14.90 22.28
CA PRO A 171 -14.85 15.83 22.92
C PRO A 171 -15.61 16.96 23.60
N ALA A 172 -14.98 17.61 24.59
CA ALA A 172 -15.58 18.74 25.31
C ALA A 172 -16.00 19.90 24.38
N ASP A 173 -15.27 20.10 23.28
CA ASP A 173 -15.67 20.99 22.18
C ASP A 173 -15.67 20.23 20.84
N PRO A 174 -16.83 19.81 20.32
CA PRO A 174 -16.94 19.08 19.06
C PRO A 174 -16.95 19.99 17.81
N LYS A 175 -16.96 21.32 17.97
CA LYS A 175 -17.03 22.28 16.85
C LYS A 175 -15.95 22.07 15.79
N PRO A 176 -14.68 21.76 16.13
CA PRO A 176 -13.65 21.52 15.11
C PRO A 176 -13.98 20.36 14.15
N TRP A 177 -14.56 19.27 14.67
CA TRP A 177 -14.97 18.12 13.85
C TRP A 177 -16.10 18.50 12.91
N HIS A 178 -17.14 19.18 13.40
CA HIS A 178 -18.24 19.65 12.54
C HIS A 178 -17.77 20.63 11.46
N ALA A 179 -16.86 21.56 11.79
CA ALA A 179 -16.30 22.50 10.83
C ALA A 179 -15.49 21.83 9.72
N VAL A 180 -14.72 20.78 10.08
CA VAL A 180 -13.90 20.03 9.13
C VAL A 180 -14.74 19.08 8.28
N PHE A 181 -15.68 18.34 8.86
CA PHE A 181 -16.45 17.34 8.11
C PHE A 181 -17.64 17.92 7.36
N ARG A 182 -18.29 18.98 7.88
CA ARG A 182 -19.50 19.60 7.30
C ARG A 182 -20.64 18.58 7.07
N ALA A 183 -20.69 17.57 7.91
CA ALA A 183 -21.64 16.46 7.88
C ALA A 183 -22.03 16.09 9.32
N PRO A 184 -23.11 15.31 9.53
CA PRO A 184 -23.37 14.65 10.80
C PRO A 184 -22.15 13.85 11.26
N VAL A 185 -21.72 14.10 12.50
CA VAL A 185 -20.61 13.37 13.15
C VAL A 185 -21.18 12.63 14.35
N PHE A 186 -20.99 11.31 14.39
CA PHE A 186 -21.44 10.44 15.46
C PHE A 186 -20.22 9.97 16.27
N PHE A 187 -20.06 10.53 17.46
CA PHE A 187 -19.02 10.13 18.42
C PHE A 187 -19.42 8.92 19.24
N GLY A 188 -18.45 8.20 19.79
CA GLY A 188 -18.68 6.98 20.57
C GLY A 188 -19.33 5.85 19.78
N ALA A 189 -19.16 5.84 18.45
CA ALA A 189 -19.65 4.77 17.59
C ALA A 189 -18.89 3.46 17.85
N GLU A 190 -19.46 2.33 17.42
CA GLU A 190 -18.79 1.02 17.52
C GLU A 190 -17.53 0.96 16.65
N GLU A 191 -17.57 1.62 15.48
CA GLU A 191 -16.52 1.59 14.46
C GLU A 191 -16.27 2.98 13.86
N ASP A 192 -15.05 3.19 13.35
CA ASP A 192 -14.67 4.38 12.60
C ASP A 192 -15.00 4.19 11.11
N TRP A 193 -15.90 5.01 10.56
CA TRP A 193 -16.24 4.95 9.14
C TRP A 193 -16.83 6.24 8.58
N LEU A 194 -16.73 6.40 7.26
CA LEU A 194 -17.27 7.52 6.50
C LEU A 194 -18.29 7.01 5.49
N GLU A 195 -19.38 7.77 5.35
CA GLU A 195 -20.43 7.49 4.37
C GLU A 195 -20.37 8.50 3.22
N PHE A 196 -20.48 8.01 1.99
CA PHE A 196 -20.45 8.84 0.80
C PHE A 196 -21.57 8.47 -0.17
N ALA A 197 -22.05 9.43 -0.97
CA ALA A 197 -23.06 9.15 -1.99
C ALA A 197 -22.44 8.44 -3.20
N ALA A 198 -23.07 7.37 -3.69
CA ALA A 198 -22.58 6.60 -4.83
C ALA A 198 -22.45 7.46 -6.09
N ARG A 199 -23.41 8.36 -6.34
CA ARG A 199 -23.37 9.29 -7.48
C ARG A 199 -22.10 10.14 -7.55
N ASP A 200 -21.55 10.51 -6.39
CA ASP A 200 -20.34 11.34 -6.29
C ASP A 200 -19.08 10.48 -6.41
N PHE A 201 -19.15 9.23 -5.92
CA PHE A 201 -18.04 8.28 -5.98
C PHE A 201 -17.82 7.72 -7.38
N ASP A 202 -18.91 7.47 -8.09
CA ASP A 202 -18.93 6.89 -9.44
C ASP A 202 -18.79 7.96 -10.53
N SER A 203 -18.82 9.26 -10.19
CA SER A 203 -18.66 10.34 -11.16
C SER A 203 -17.26 10.34 -11.78
N HIS A 204 -17.21 10.65 -13.08
CA HIS A 204 -15.96 10.81 -13.81
C HIS A 204 -15.18 12.04 -13.31
N LEU A 205 -13.86 11.89 -13.20
CA LEU A 205 -12.92 12.98 -12.92
C LEU A 205 -12.13 13.32 -14.18
N ASP A 206 -12.16 14.59 -14.59
CA ASP A 206 -11.56 15.06 -15.84
C ASP A 206 -10.01 15.03 -15.84
N ASP A 207 -9.39 14.97 -14.66
CA ASP A 207 -7.93 14.93 -14.48
C ASP A 207 -7.36 13.50 -14.45
N ALA A 208 -8.14 12.51 -14.90
CA ALA A 208 -7.71 11.13 -15.03
C ALA A 208 -6.48 10.98 -15.93
N ASN A 209 -5.51 10.19 -15.49
CA ASN A 209 -4.35 9.80 -16.31
C ASN A 209 -4.01 8.33 -16.08
N PRO A 210 -4.59 7.40 -16.86
CA PRO A 210 -4.40 5.96 -16.66
C PRO A 210 -2.93 5.52 -16.72
N GLU A 211 -2.11 6.11 -17.59
CA GLU A 211 -0.69 5.78 -17.74
C GLU A 211 0.11 6.17 -16.48
N LEU A 212 -0.14 7.38 -15.95
CA LEU A 212 0.48 7.83 -14.69
C LEU A 212 0.03 6.97 -13.51
N ALA A 213 -1.24 6.56 -13.48
CA ALA A 213 -1.76 5.65 -12.45
C ALA A 213 -1.05 4.29 -12.51
N GLU A 214 -0.94 3.68 -13.70
CA GLU A 214 -0.31 2.38 -13.90
C GLU A 214 1.19 2.38 -13.55
N HIS A 215 1.92 3.43 -13.95
CA HIS A 215 3.33 3.59 -13.61
C HIS A 215 3.54 3.60 -12.09
N ASN A 216 2.75 4.41 -11.37
CA ASN A 216 2.85 4.49 -9.92
C ASN A 216 2.34 3.21 -9.23
N GLU A 217 1.31 2.55 -9.76
CA GLU A 217 0.85 1.25 -9.26
C GLU A 217 1.93 0.16 -9.37
N THR A 218 2.78 0.21 -10.40
CA THR A 218 3.91 -0.72 -10.53
C THR A 218 4.91 -0.55 -9.39
N VAL A 219 5.21 0.70 -9.01
CA VAL A 219 6.04 1.00 -7.83
C VAL A 219 5.35 0.50 -6.56
N LEU A 220 4.06 0.77 -6.39
CA LEU A 220 3.29 0.34 -5.22
C LEU A 220 3.23 -1.17 -5.05
N LYS A 221 3.02 -1.92 -6.14
CA LYS A 221 3.04 -3.40 -6.13
C LYS A 221 4.39 -3.92 -5.65
N ARG A 222 5.49 -3.32 -6.11
CA ARG A 222 6.85 -3.67 -5.66
C ARG A 222 7.06 -3.37 -4.17
N THR A 223 6.66 -2.19 -3.70
CA THR A 223 6.79 -1.80 -2.29
C THR A 223 5.92 -2.68 -1.38
N LEU A 224 4.67 -2.93 -1.75
CA LEU A 224 3.77 -3.79 -0.98
C LEU A 224 4.32 -5.21 -0.87
N ALA A 225 4.88 -5.73 -1.97
CA ALA A 225 5.59 -7.00 -1.95
C ALA A 225 6.73 -6.97 -0.91
N GLN A 226 7.56 -5.92 -0.87
CA GLN A 226 8.65 -5.83 0.11
C GLN A 226 8.17 -5.75 1.58
N LEU A 227 6.98 -5.20 1.84
CA LEU A 227 6.42 -5.02 3.18
C LEU A 227 5.74 -6.25 3.77
N GLN A 228 5.16 -7.11 2.93
CA GLN A 228 4.61 -8.37 3.40
C GLN A 228 5.74 -9.28 3.91
N PRO A 229 5.52 -10.07 4.99
CA PRO A 229 6.49 -11.07 5.41
C PRO A 229 6.89 -11.88 4.19
N LEU A 230 8.19 -11.92 3.90
CA LEU A 230 8.72 -12.71 2.80
C LEU A 230 8.45 -14.19 3.14
N THR A 231 7.34 -14.71 2.63
CA THR A 231 7.06 -16.15 2.61
C THR A 231 8.23 -16.84 1.93
N TRP A 232 8.50 -18.08 2.32
CA TRP A 232 9.55 -18.86 1.68
C TRP A 232 9.29 -19.02 0.19
N GLU A 233 8.03 -19.17 -0.22
CA GLU A 233 7.59 -19.10 -1.61
C GLU A 233 8.15 -17.86 -2.31
N ARG A 234 7.94 -16.66 -1.76
CA ARG A 234 8.38 -15.41 -2.38
C ARG A 234 9.90 -15.25 -2.39
N LYS A 235 10.58 -15.67 -1.32
CA LYS A 235 12.06 -15.70 -1.30
C LYS A 235 12.61 -16.62 -2.38
N VAL A 236 11.98 -17.78 -2.56
CA VAL A 236 12.37 -18.77 -3.56
C VAL A 236 12.11 -18.27 -4.98
N ARG A 237 10.95 -17.69 -5.26
CA ARG A 237 10.65 -17.09 -6.58
C ARG A 237 11.66 -16.01 -6.96
N ALA A 238 11.96 -15.08 -6.05
CA ALA A 238 12.95 -14.03 -6.30
C ALA A 238 14.35 -14.60 -6.57
N ALA A 239 14.76 -15.62 -5.82
CA ALA A 239 16.04 -16.30 -6.03
C ALA A 239 16.08 -17.08 -7.36
N ILE A 240 14.96 -17.70 -7.76
CA ILE A 240 14.83 -18.37 -9.07
C ILE A 240 15.00 -17.34 -10.19
N GLU A 241 14.19 -16.28 -10.19
CA GLU A 241 14.19 -15.25 -11.24
C GLU A 241 15.56 -14.58 -11.40
N ALA A 242 16.27 -14.33 -10.30
CA ALA A 242 17.62 -13.76 -10.32
C ALA A 242 18.67 -14.70 -10.92
N GLN A 243 18.45 -16.03 -10.88
CA GLN A 243 19.42 -17.03 -11.35
C GLN A 243 19.08 -17.64 -12.71
N LEU A 244 17.86 -17.48 -13.22
CA LEU A 244 17.47 -18.00 -14.54
C LEU A 244 18.40 -17.55 -15.69
N PRO A 245 18.90 -16.29 -15.73
CA PRO A 245 19.87 -15.89 -16.76
C PRO A 245 21.19 -16.67 -16.71
N ASP A 246 21.55 -17.24 -15.56
CA ASP A 246 22.76 -18.07 -15.39
C ASP A 246 22.52 -19.55 -15.77
N GLY A 247 21.30 -19.90 -16.20
CA GLY A 247 20.87 -21.26 -16.47
C GLY A 247 19.81 -21.77 -15.49
N GLU A 248 19.35 -23.02 -15.67
CA GLU A 248 18.32 -23.62 -14.81
C GLU A 248 18.80 -23.75 -13.35
N PRO A 249 18.18 -23.04 -12.38
CA PRO A 249 18.58 -23.14 -10.99
C PRO A 249 18.08 -24.45 -10.38
N SER A 250 18.96 -25.17 -9.68
CA SER A 250 18.56 -26.33 -8.89
C SER A 250 18.03 -25.92 -7.52
N ALA A 251 17.20 -26.76 -6.90
CA ALA A 251 16.69 -26.52 -5.55
C ALA A 251 17.84 -26.37 -4.52
N GLU A 252 18.94 -27.09 -4.70
CA GLU A 252 20.15 -26.99 -3.87
C GLU A 252 20.82 -25.63 -4.00
N ARG A 253 20.95 -25.12 -5.23
CA ARG A 253 21.56 -23.82 -5.50
C ARG A 253 20.72 -22.68 -4.91
N ILE A 254 19.40 -22.79 -4.99
CA ILE A 254 18.47 -21.84 -4.38
C ILE A 254 18.51 -21.92 -2.85
N ALA A 255 18.57 -23.14 -2.29
CA ALA A 255 18.74 -23.32 -0.85
C ALA A 255 20.02 -22.64 -0.34
N GLN A 256 21.15 -22.84 -1.04
CA GLN A 256 22.43 -22.20 -0.71
C GLN A 256 22.36 -20.67 -0.78
N ALA A 257 21.75 -20.11 -1.83
CA ALA A 257 21.57 -18.67 -1.97
C ALA A 257 20.70 -18.07 -0.85
N LEU A 258 19.79 -18.87 -0.28
CA LEU A 258 18.95 -18.48 0.86
C LEU A 258 19.54 -18.88 2.22
N HIS A 259 20.80 -19.35 2.27
CA HIS A 259 21.47 -19.83 3.48
C HIS A 259 20.73 -20.96 4.20
N LEU A 260 20.11 -21.87 3.45
CA LEU A 260 19.38 -23.03 3.92
C LEU A 260 20.00 -24.35 3.46
N SER A 261 19.72 -25.42 4.20
CA SER A 261 19.85 -26.78 3.65
C SER A 261 18.70 -27.08 2.69
N LEU A 262 18.89 -28.00 1.73
CA LEU A 262 17.82 -28.45 0.83
C LEU A 262 16.59 -28.94 1.59
N ARG A 263 16.81 -29.72 2.67
CA ARG A 263 15.73 -30.22 3.54
C ARG A 263 14.96 -29.09 4.22
N SER A 264 15.65 -28.04 4.65
CA SER A 264 15.01 -26.87 5.26
C SER A 264 14.18 -26.11 4.24
N LEU A 265 14.69 -25.92 3.01
CA LEU A 265 13.97 -25.28 1.91
C LEU A 265 12.69 -26.04 1.57
N GLN A 266 12.78 -27.36 1.38
CA GLN A 266 11.64 -28.22 1.05
C GLN A 266 10.59 -28.22 2.17
N ARG A 267 11.02 -28.27 3.44
CA ARG A 267 10.10 -28.18 4.57
C ARG A 267 9.37 -26.84 4.59
N HIS A 268 10.10 -25.74 4.44
CA HIS A 268 9.50 -24.40 4.43
C HIS A 268 8.51 -24.20 3.29
N LEU A 269 8.82 -24.70 2.10
CA LEU A 269 7.87 -24.67 0.97
C LEU A 269 6.66 -25.56 1.24
N ALA A 270 6.85 -26.76 1.81
CA ALA A 270 5.76 -27.67 2.13
C ALA A 270 4.82 -27.11 3.21
N ASP A 271 5.36 -26.42 4.22
CA ASP A 271 4.59 -25.72 5.26
C ASP A 271 3.70 -24.63 4.65
N GLU A 272 4.11 -24.06 3.51
CA GLU A 272 3.37 -23.07 2.71
C GLU A 272 2.56 -23.70 1.55
N GLY A 273 2.45 -25.04 1.49
CA GLY A 273 1.70 -25.75 0.44
C GLY A 273 2.35 -25.69 -0.96
N CYS A 274 3.61 -25.29 -1.04
CA CYS A 274 4.35 -25.05 -2.27
C CYS A 274 5.35 -26.17 -2.60
N ARG A 275 5.73 -26.27 -3.88
CA ARG A 275 6.80 -27.17 -4.37
C ARG A 275 7.75 -26.39 -5.27
N PHE A 276 9.05 -26.61 -5.12
CA PHE A 276 10.07 -25.91 -5.90
C PHE A 276 9.83 -25.98 -7.42
N ASP A 277 9.59 -27.19 -7.95
CA ASP A 277 9.38 -27.38 -9.39
C ASP A 277 8.16 -26.61 -9.90
N THR A 278 7.11 -26.48 -9.08
CA THR A 278 5.93 -25.68 -9.42
C THR A 278 6.30 -24.21 -9.51
N LEU A 279 6.99 -23.68 -8.49
CA LEU A 279 7.43 -22.28 -8.47
C LEU A 279 8.36 -21.94 -9.64
N LEU A 280 9.30 -22.84 -9.97
CA LEU A 280 10.22 -22.67 -11.10
C LEU A 280 9.47 -22.58 -12.43
N ASN A 281 8.50 -23.47 -12.66
CA ASN A 281 7.70 -23.45 -13.89
C ASN A 281 6.83 -22.19 -13.98
N GLU A 282 6.19 -21.78 -12.89
CA GLU A 282 5.36 -20.57 -12.85
C GLU A 282 6.18 -19.29 -13.07
N CYS A 283 7.37 -19.18 -12.47
CA CYS A 283 8.27 -18.05 -12.73
C CYS A 283 8.68 -18.00 -14.20
N ARG A 284 9.06 -19.15 -14.79
CA ARG A 284 9.41 -19.23 -16.20
C ARG A 284 8.24 -18.90 -17.13
N GLU A 285 7.03 -19.37 -16.81
CA GLU A 285 5.82 -19.07 -17.57
C GLU A 285 5.49 -17.58 -17.55
N ASN A 286 5.48 -16.97 -16.37
CA ASN A 286 5.18 -15.54 -16.20
C ASN A 286 6.18 -14.66 -16.97
N LEU A 287 7.48 -14.96 -16.86
CA LEU A 287 8.52 -14.24 -17.59
C LEU A 287 8.44 -14.49 -19.10
N ALA A 288 8.10 -15.71 -19.54
CA ALA A 288 7.88 -16.00 -20.96
C ALA A 288 6.75 -15.15 -21.54
N LEU A 289 5.61 -15.09 -20.85
CA LEU A 289 4.46 -14.27 -21.26
C LEU A 289 4.83 -12.79 -21.33
N LEU A 290 5.64 -12.30 -20.40
CA LEU A 290 6.13 -10.92 -20.39
C LEU A 290 7.04 -10.64 -21.59
N HIS A 291 8.08 -11.45 -21.79
CA HIS A 291 9.04 -11.24 -22.88
C HIS A 291 8.44 -11.46 -24.27
N LEU A 292 7.45 -12.34 -24.41
CA LEU A 292 6.79 -12.58 -25.69
C LEU A 292 6.00 -11.37 -26.21
N ARG A 293 5.61 -10.43 -25.32
CA ARG A 293 4.96 -9.16 -25.68
C ARG A 293 5.91 -8.16 -26.31
N ASP A 294 7.22 -8.30 -26.10
CA ASP A 294 8.21 -7.46 -26.76
C ASP A 294 8.54 -8.05 -28.15
N PRO A 295 8.18 -7.37 -29.25
CA PRO A 295 8.46 -7.85 -30.60
C PRO A 295 9.95 -7.86 -30.94
N GLN A 296 10.81 -7.16 -30.19
CA GLN A 296 12.26 -7.14 -30.40
C GLN A 296 12.97 -8.34 -29.76
N CYS A 297 12.32 -9.04 -28.82
CA CYS A 297 12.94 -10.17 -28.12
C CYS A 297 12.77 -11.47 -28.93
N SER A 298 13.87 -12.08 -29.38
CA SER A 298 13.83 -13.33 -30.14
C SER A 298 13.49 -14.54 -29.24
N LEU A 299 12.90 -15.60 -29.81
CA LEU A 299 12.61 -16.82 -29.04
C LEU A 299 13.87 -17.49 -28.47
N ALA A 300 15.02 -17.30 -29.12
CA ALA A 300 16.31 -17.80 -28.64
C ALA A 300 16.78 -17.03 -27.40
N GLU A 301 16.66 -15.69 -27.40
CA GLU A 301 16.97 -14.86 -26.24
C GLU A 301 16.04 -15.17 -25.06
N ILE A 302 14.74 -15.32 -25.32
CA ILE A 302 13.77 -15.70 -24.29
C ILE A 302 14.13 -17.07 -23.69
N SER A 303 14.46 -18.05 -24.54
CA SER A 303 14.91 -19.37 -24.07
C SER A 303 16.12 -19.26 -23.14
N HIS A 304 17.09 -18.42 -23.49
CA HIS A 304 18.30 -18.21 -22.68
C HIS A 304 17.99 -17.51 -21.35
N LEU A 305 17.22 -16.41 -21.37
CA LEU A 305 16.83 -15.65 -20.18
C LEU A 305 16.02 -16.50 -19.18
N LEU A 306 15.29 -17.49 -19.67
CA LEU A 306 14.51 -18.43 -18.85
C LEU A 306 15.30 -19.68 -18.44
N GLY A 307 16.61 -19.71 -18.69
CA GLY A 307 17.51 -20.78 -18.28
C GLY A 307 17.25 -22.12 -18.98
N PHE A 308 16.69 -22.14 -20.19
CA PHE A 308 16.56 -23.36 -20.99
C PHE A 308 17.83 -23.62 -21.78
N ALA A 309 18.19 -24.90 -21.93
CA ALA A 309 19.35 -25.33 -22.72
C ALA A 309 19.23 -25.00 -24.20
N ASP A 310 18.01 -25.00 -24.74
CA ASP A 310 17.73 -24.76 -26.15
C ASP A 310 16.28 -24.30 -26.39
N THR A 311 16.05 -23.63 -27.52
CA THR A 311 14.73 -23.08 -27.90
C THR A 311 13.66 -24.16 -28.07
N SER A 312 14.02 -25.41 -28.40
CA SER A 312 13.05 -26.51 -28.53
C SER A 312 12.52 -26.94 -27.16
N SER A 313 13.38 -26.93 -26.14
CA SER A 313 13.03 -27.19 -24.74
C SER A 313 12.11 -26.10 -24.19
N PHE A 314 12.41 -24.83 -24.47
CA PHE A 314 11.50 -23.71 -24.18
C PHE A 314 10.14 -23.87 -24.87
N ASN A 315 10.11 -24.14 -26.18
CA ASN A 315 8.86 -24.31 -26.94
C ASN A 315 7.96 -25.41 -26.36
N ARG A 316 8.55 -26.56 -25.98
CA ARG A 316 7.81 -27.66 -25.37
C ARG A 316 7.26 -27.28 -24.00
N ALA A 317 8.06 -26.61 -23.17
CA ALA A 317 7.64 -26.16 -21.85
C ALA A 317 6.50 -25.13 -21.94
N PHE A 318 6.65 -24.12 -22.80
CA PHE A 318 5.64 -23.09 -23.02
C PHE A 318 4.31 -23.67 -23.52
N LYS A 319 4.36 -24.61 -24.46
CA LYS A 319 3.16 -25.30 -24.95
C LYS A 319 2.48 -26.14 -23.86
N ARG A 320 3.25 -26.76 -22.97
CA ARG A 320 2.71 -27.50 -21.83
C ARG A 320 2.00 -26.58 -20.84
N TRP A 321 2.53 -25.37 -20.61
CA TRP A 321 1.93 -24.40 -19.70
C TRP A 321 0.68 -23.74 -20.29
N THR A 322 0.77 -23.26 -21.54
CA THR A 322 -0.25 -22.38 -22.14
C THR A 322 -1.18 -23.05 -23.15
N GLY A 323 -0.88 -24.29 -23.58
CA GLY A 323 -1.61 -25.02 -24.61
C GLY A 323 -1.22 -24.70 -26.06
N ILE A 324 -0.51 -23.59 -26.30
CA ILE A 324 -0.10 -23.13 -27.64
C ILE A 324 1.40 -22.88 -27.73
N THR A 325 1.96 -22.76 -28.94
CA THR A 325 3.38 -22.46 -29.10
C THR A 325 3.67 -20.97 -28.82
N PRO A 326 4.91 -20.60 -28.41
CA PRO A 326 5.32 -19.20 -28.26
C PRO A 326 5.06 -18.36 -29.52
N GLY A 327 5.27 -18.94 -30.71
CA GLY A 327 4.99 -18.29 -31.99
C GLY A 327 3.50 -18.00 -32.19
N GLN A 328 2.64 -18.98 -31.93
CA GLN A 328 1.18 -18.81 -31.99
C GLN A 328 0.68 -17.75 -30.99
N PHE A 329 1.25 -17.75 -29.79
CA PHE A 329 0.93 -16.73 -28.78
C PHE A 329 1.31 -15.33 -29.28
N ARG A 330 2.50 -15.17 -29.86
CA ARG A 330 2.99 -13.90 -30.40
C ARG A 330 2.19 -13.42 -31.61
N ASP A 331 1.78 -14.32 -32.49
CA ASP A 331 0.92 -13.97 -33.64
C ASP A 331 -0.47 -13.51 -33.19
N GLY A 332 -1.00 -14.07 -32.09
CA GLY A 332 -2.26 -13.63 -31.50
C GLY A 332 -2.22 -12.28 -30.78
N LEU A 333 -1.02 -11.71 -30.57
CA LEU A 333 -0.84 -10.35 -30.02
C LEU A 333 -0.75 -9.26 -31.11
N ARG A 334 -0.62 -9.64 -32.39
CA ARG A 334 -0.56 -8.73 -33.54
C ARG A 334 -1.95 -8.42 -34.08
#